data_AF-A0ABD0TSF6-F1
#
_entry.id   AF-A0ABD0TSF6-F1
#
_cell.length_a   1.000
_cell.length_b   1.000
_cell.length_c   1.000
_cell.angle_alpha   90.00
_cell.angle_beta   90.00
_cell.angle_gamma   90.00
#
_symmetry.space_group_name_H-M   'P 1'
#
loop_
_entity.id
_entity.type
_entity.pdbx_description
1 polymer ?
#
loop_
_entity_poly.entity_id
_entity_poly.type
_entity_poly.pdbx_seq_one_letter_code
_entity_poly.pdbx_strand_id
1 'polypeptide(L)'
;MPQWISRLFDDCGEEEEDDSWALMLLRKEGRTAVWVLCAALGVDSRGVPGQACRLLERYLHVQMRIYNNLALATTIVTDNQECQRFKNQLTTKFPLLMVSCIQLAAKMSSADFQMNASFIRACLIFRGVRLSVADINDSEFRVYSTLGFRVPLWTSVDAAEVLAVDAGMPQDMLQAVALVVNVAEYCRDRLDNRVRWAANLSPACSKFNRATLRTLHLVAGCVAATARYLSFKGPDPAPRLAELTRAPLCYIRCVSDCVLSNLLMSEAMTSTSRKRTRE
;
A
#
# COMPACT_ATOMS: atom_id res chain seq x y z
N MET A 1 2.10 -25.89 -7.14
CA MET A 1 1.99 -24.45 -6.83
C MET A 1 2.14 -23.70 -8.16
N PRO A 2 1.19 -22.84 -8.55
CA PRO A 2 1.24 -22.12 -9.83
C PRO A 2 2.52 -21.26 -9.97
N GLN A 3 3.08 -21.10 -11.17
CA GLN A 3 4.32 -20.32 -11.36
C GLN A 3 4.16 -18.83 -11.00
N TRP A 4 2.98 -18.26 -11.21
CA TRP A 4 2.71 -16.85 -10.92
C TRP A 4 2.86 -16.52 -9.43
N ILE A 5 2.53 -17.46 -8.53
CA ILE A 5 2.59 -17.21 -7.09
C ILE A 5 4.03 -17.19 -6.60
N SER A 6 4.94 -17.94 -7.23
CA SER A 6 6.38 -17.86 -6.93
C SER A 6 6.89 -16.46 -7.25
N ARG A 7 6.52 -15.91 -8.42
CA ARG A 7 6.88 -14.54 -8.80
C ARG A 7 6.28 -13.50 -7.85
N LEU A 8 5.05 -13.73 -7.37
CA LEU A 8 4.43 -12.85 -6.37
C LEU A 8 5.17 -12.91 -5.03
N PHE A 9 5.64 -14.09 -4.60
CA PHE A 9 6.51 -14.22 -3.44
C PHE A 9 7.85 -13.51 -3.66
N ASP A 10 8.47 -13.64 -4.83
CA ASP A 10 9.73 -12.95 -5.16
C ASP A 10 9.55 -11.42 -5.13
N ASP A 11 8.44 -10.91 -5.70
CA ASP A 11 8.08 -9.49 -5.67
C ASP A 11 7.76 -8.99 -4.26
N CYS A 12 7.18 -9.86 -3.41
CA CYS A 12 6.91 -9.56 -2.01
C CYS A 12 8.12 -9.83 -1.09
N GLY A 13 9.20 -10.44 -1.59
CA GLY A 13 10.33 -10.91 -0.80
C GLY A 13 11.01 -9.80 0.00
N GLU A 14 10.98 -8.55 -0.50
CA GLU A 14 11.49 -7.40 0.26
C GLU A 14 10.60 -7.00 1.46
N GLU A 15 9.33 -7.39 1.49
CA GLU A 15 8.50 -7.32 2.70
C GLU A 15 8.83 -8.47 3.69
N GLU A 16 9.61 -9.48 3.26
CA GLU A 16 9.90 -10.72 4.01
C GLU A 16 11.36 -10.87 4.49
N GLU A 17 12.34 -10.23 3.84
CA GLU A 17 13.77 -10.50 4.03
C GLU A 17 14.40 -9.91 5.31
N ASP A 18 13.71 -9.02 6.03
CA ASP A 18 14.31 -8.38 7.19
C ASP A 18 13.28 -8.25 8.33
N ASP A 19 13.41 -9.07 9.38
CA ASP A 19 12.58 -8.96 10.61
C ASP A 19 12.78 -7.60 11.32
N SER A 20 13.79 -6.82 10.91
CA SER A 20 14.00 -5.42 11.33
C SER A 20 13.27 -4.38 10.46
N TRP A 21 12.56 -4.83 9.41
CA TRP A 21 11.82 -4.02 8.44
C TRP A 21 10.48 -3.51 9.00
N ALA A 22 10.56 -2.73 10.08
CA ALA A 22 9.42 -1.95 10.55
C ALA A 22 9.22 -0.75 9.61
N LEU A 23 8.67 -0.98 8.41
CA LEU A 23 8.20 0.09 7.53
C LEU A 23 7.19 0.93 8.32
N MET A 24 7.52 2.20 8.52
CA MET A 24 6.56 3.15 9.07
C MET A 24 5.52 3.44 8.00
N LEU A 25 4.35 2.84 8.16
CA LEU A 25 3.22 3.09 7.26
C LEU A 25 2.84 4.57 7.29
N LEU A 26 2.55 5.12 6.12
CA LEU A 26 1.95 6.43 5.99
C LEU A 26 0.63 6.43 6.74
N ARG A 27 0.49 7.41 7.63
CA ARG A 27 -0.78 7.69 8.30
C ARG A 27 -1.83 8.14 7.30
N LYS A 28 -3.09 8.13 7.74
CA LYS A 28 -4.26 8.53 6.96
C LYS A 28 -4.05 9.82 6.13
N GLU A 29 -3.45 10.86 6.69
CA GLU A 29 -3.24 12.14 5.98
C GLU A 29 -2.28 11.99 4.81
N GLY A 30 -1.17 11.25 4.99
CA GLY A 30 -0.20 10.96 3.94
C GLY A 30 -0.80 10.10 2.83
N ARG A 31 -1.56 9.06 3.19
CA ARG A 31 -2.31 8.24 2.22
C ARG A 31 -3.34 9.07 1.48
N THR A 32 -4.11 9.92 2.18
CA THR A 32 -5.08 10.83 1.55
C THR A 32 -4.42 11.73 0.51
N ALA A 33 -3.25 12.29 0.82
CA ALA A 33 -2.52 13.13 -0.11
C ALA A 33 -2.09 12.35 -1.38
N VAL A 34 -1.60 11.11 -1.24
CA VAL A 34 -1.26 10.26 -2.40
C VAL A 34 -2.50 9.96 -3.24
N TRP A 35 -3.60 9.56 -2.62
CA TRP A 35 -4.86 9.25 -3.32
C TRP A 35 -5.40 10.46 -4.08
N VAL A 36 -5.40 11.65 -3.47
CA VAL A 36 -5.84 12.89 -4.12
C VAL A 36 -4.96 13.23 -5.31
N LEU A 37 -3.63 13.05 -5.20
CA LEU A 37 -2.73 13.25 -6.33
C LEU A 37 -2.93 12.22 -7.44
N CYS A 38 -3.14 10.94 -7.12
CA CYS A 38 -3.49 9.92 -8.12
C CYS A 38 -4.76 10.29 -8.87
N ALA A 39 -5.81 10.73 -8.16
CA ALA A 39 -7.07 11.16 -8.78
C ALA A 39 -6.86 12.40 -9.67
N ALA A 40 -6.06 13.36 -9.22
CA ALA A 40 -5.72 14.54 -10.02
C ALA A 40 -4.91 14.22 -11.29
N LEU A 41 -4.18 13.11 -11.29
CA LEU A 41 -3.39 12.60 -12.41
C LEU A 41 -4.16 11.57 -13.27
N GLY A 42 -5.38 11.18 -12.87
CA GLY A 42 -6.20 10.19 -13.58
C GLY A 42 -5.72 8.75 -13.42
N VAL A 43 -4.97 8.43 -12.36
CA VAL A 43 -4.39 7.10 -12.08
C VAL A 43 -4.83 6.56 -10.72
N ASP A 44 -6.06 6.83 -10.31
CA ASP A 44 -6.66 6.39 -9.05
C ASP A 44 -7.27 4.97 -9.10
N SER A 45 -6.99 4.22 -10.16
CA SER A 45 -7.50 2.87 -10.39
C SER A 45 -6.38 1.81 -10.39
N ARG A 46 -6.78 0.53 -10.51
CA ARG A 46 -5.88 -0.64 -10.62
C ARG A 46 -4.77 -0.70 -9.53
N GLY A 47 -5.10 -0.32 -8.30
CA GLY A 47 -4.16 -0.41 -7.18
C GLY A 47 -2.98 0.57 -7.19
N VAL A 48 -2.91 1.49 -8.16
CA VAL A 48 -1.82 2.48 -8.29
C VAL A 48 -1.63 3.33 -7.02
N PRO A 49 -2.67 3.87 -6.36
CA PRO A 49 -2.49 4.66 -5.14
C PRO A 49 -1.85 3.87 -3.98
N GLY A 50 -2.30 2.64 -3.77
CA GLY A 50 -1.73 1.75 -2.75
C GLY A 50 -0.27 1.41 -3.05
N GLN A 51 0.04 1.10 -4.31
CA GLN A 51 1.40 0.86 -4.77
C GLN A 51 2.31 2.09 -4.56
N ALA A 52 1.84 3.28 -4.94
CA ALA A 52 2.58 4.52 -4.76
C ALA A 52 2.88 4.81 -3.29
N CYS A 53 1.93 4.56 -2.38
CA CYS A 53 2.17 4.67 -0.95
C CYS A 53 3.27 3.72 -0.47
N ARG A 54 3.24 2.45 -0.89
CA ARG A 54 4.28 1.47 -0.51
C ARG A 54 5.67 1.86 -1.03
N LEU A 55 5.76 2.37 -2.26
CA LEU A 55 7.02 2.87 -2.82
C LEU A 55 7.54 4.06 -2.02
N LEU A 56 6.67 4.98 -1.62
CA LEU A 56 7.04 6.12 -0.78
C LEU A 56 7.48 5.67 0.62
N GLU A 57 6.77 4.74 1.24
CA GLU A 57 7.14 4.14 2.54
C GLU A 57 8.52 3.48 2.48
N ARG A 58 8.78 2.67 1.44
CA ARG A 58 10.10 2.05 1.19
C ARG A 58 11.19 3.09 0.98
N TYR A 59 10.92 4.10 0.15
CA TYR A 59 11.87 5.18 -0.10
C TYR A 59 12.24 5.91 1.20
N LEU A 60 11.24 6.29 2.00
CA LEU A 60 11.44 6.98 3.28
C LEU A 60 12.24 6.11 4.27
N HIS A 61 11.95 4.81 4.32
CA HIS A 61 12.69 3.88 5.17
C HIS A 61 14.18 3.81 4.79
N VAL A 62 14.49 3.67 3.49
CA VAL A 62 15.88 3.67 3.00
C VAL A 62 16.60 4.97 3.36
N GLN A 63 15.95 6.11 3.15
CA GLN A 63 16.52 7.42 3.49
C GLN A 63 16.77 7.59 4.99
N MET A 64 15.84 7.14 5.84
CA MET A 64 16.02 7.16 7.30
C MET A 64 17.15 6.24 7.75
N ARG A 65 17.30 5.06 7.13
CA ARG A 65 18.40 4.14 7.43
C ARG A 65 19.75 4.74 7.05
N ILE A 66 19.85 5.38 5.89
CA ILE A 66 21.06 6.11 5.46
C ILE A 66 21.39 7.20 6.47
N TYR A 67 20.41 8.00 6.88
CA TYR A 67 20.60 9.04 7.90
C TYR A 67 21.08 8.46 9.24
N ASN A 68 20.43 7.41 9.75
CA ASN A 68 20.80 6.79 11.02
C ASN A 68 22.22 6.20 10.98
N ASN A 69 22.61 5.57 9.87
CA ASN A 69 23.94 5.00 9.70
C ASN A 69 25.02 6.10 9.65
N LEU A 70 24.72 7.23 9.01
CA LEU A 70 25.60 8.40 9.01
C LEU A 70 25.73 9.01 10.41
N ALA A 71 24.60 9.19 11.12
CA ALA A 71 24.57 9.71 12.48
C ALA A 71 25.31 8.84 13.50
N LEU A 72 25.33 7.51 13.32
CA LEU A 72 26.09 6.58 14.15
C LEU A 72 27.60 6.60 13.84
N ALA A 73 27.98 6.87 12.59
CA ALA A 73 29.39 6.93 12.17
C ALA A 73 30.09 8.22 12.61
N THR A 74 29.36 9.33 12.70
CA THR A 74 29.86 10.59 13.27
C THR A 74 29.47 10.68 14.74
N THR A 75 30.43 10.49 15.65
CA THR A 75 30.27 10.62 17.11
C THR A 75 30.03 12.09 17.52
N ILE A 76 29.06 12.79 16.95
CA ILE A 76 28.84 14.21 17.17
C ILE A 76 27.37 14.50 17.41
N VAL A 77 27.10 14.71 18.68
CA VAL A 77 26.00 15.46 19.29
C VAL A 77 25.80 16.79 18.54
N THR A 78 24.91 16.80 17.55
CA THR A 78 24.16 17.99 17.06
C THR A 78 22.77 17.57 16.58
N ASP A 79 22.15 16.68 17.35
CA ASP A 79 21.03 15.79 16.97
C ASP A 79 19.75 16.51 16.48
N ASN A 80 19.53 17.77 16.88
CA ASN A 80 18.31 18.50 16.48
C ASN A 80 18.46 19.35 15.21
N GLN A 81 19.58 20.03 14.97
CA GLN A 81 19.67 20.94 13.81
C GLN A 81 19.85 20.20 12.50
N GLU A 82 20.65 19.13 12.46
CA GLU A 82 20.82 18.31 11.26
C GLU A 82 19.56 17.52 10.93
N CYS A 83 18.89 16.96 11.96
CA CYS A 83 17.58 16.33 11.82
C CYS A 83 16.54 17.30 11.25
N GLN A 84 16.51 18.56 11.73
CA GLN A 84 15.61 19.58 11.20
C GLN A 84 15.97 19.98 9.76
N ARG A 85 17.25 20.09 9.41
CA ARG A 85 17.69 20.33 8.02
C ARG A 85 17.25 19.19 7.11
N PHE A 86 17.44 17.94 7.51
CA PHE A 86 16.98 16.77 6.77
C PHE A 86 15.46 16.78 6.59
N LYS A 87 14.69 17.02 7.67
CA LYS A 87 13.23 17.17 7.61
C LYS A 87 12.79 18.28 6.66
N ASN A 88 13.44 19.43 6.69
CA ASN A 88 13.13 20.55 5.79
C ASN A 88 13.43 20.20 4.33
N GLN A 89 14.56 19.54 4.06
CA GLN A 89 14.89 19.07 2.71
C GLN A 89 13.92 18.00 2.21
N LEU A 90 13.49 17.09 3.08
CA LEU A 90 12.51 16.07 2.74
C LEU A 90 11.14 16.69 2.47
N THR A 91 10.69 17.60 3.34
CA THR A 91 9.37 18.25 3.24
C THR A 91 9.24 19.09 1.98
N THR A 92 10.30 19.84 1.62
CA THR A 92 10.32 20.64 0.38
C THR A 92 10.24 19.79 -0.89
N LYS A 93 10.80 18.57 -0.86
CA LYS A 93 10.79 17.63 -1.99
C LYS A 93 9.62 16.66 -1.96
N PHE A 94 8.88 16.59 -0.86
CA PHE A 94 7.87 15.56 -0.61
C PHE A 94 6.81 15.44 -1.71
N PRO A 95 6.21 16.54 -2.22
CA PRO A 95 5.24 16.45 -3.31
C PRO A 95 5.83 15.83 -4.58
N LEU A 96 7.08 16.17 -4.92
CA LEU A 96 7.76 15.64 -6.09
C LEU A 96 8.12 14.16 -5.92
N LEU A 97 8.50 13.76 -4.70
CA LEU A 97 8.72 12.34 -4.34
C LEU A 97 7.42 11.53 -4.46
N MET A 98 6.30 12.06 -3.97
CA MET A 98 4.98 11.42 -4.11
C MET A 98 4.63 11.21 -5.58
N VAL A 99 4.76 12.27 -6.39
CA VAL A 99 4.51 12.21 -7.84
C VAL A 99 5.42 11.19 -8.52
N SER A 100 6.68 11.12 -8.13
CA SER A 100 7.65 10.14 -8.66
C SER A 100 7.22 8.71 -8.33
N CYS A 101 6.77 8.44 -7.10
CA CYS A 101 6.24 7.14 -6.70
C CYS A 101 4.95 6.78 -7.46
N ILE A 102 4.08 7.75 -7.69
CA ILE A 102 2.85 7.58 -8.50
C ILE A 102 3.22 7.29 -9.96
N GLN A 103 4.24 7.97 -10.50
CA GLN A 103 4.77 7.74 -11.85
C GLN A 103 5.29 6.33 -12.04
N LEU A 104 6.16 5.87 -11.12
CA LEU A 104 6.66 4.51 -11.13
C LEU A 104 5.53 3.49 -10.99
N ALA A 105 4.62 3.67 -10.04
CA ALA A 105 3.49 2.77 -9.85
C ALA A 105 2.60 2.67 -11.10
N ALA A 106 2.22 3.81 -11.69
CA ALA A 106 1.37 3.84 -12.88
C ALA A 106 2.03 3.16 -14.10
N LYS A 107 3.33 3.41 -14.33
CA LYS A 107 4.09 2.79 -15.43
C LYS A 107 4.14 1.26 -15.34
N MET A 108 4.14 0.71 -14.12
CA MET A 108 4.17 -0.73 -13.90
C MET A 108 2.78 -1.37 -13.94
N SER A 109 1.73 -0.61 -13.59
CA SER A 109 0.37 -1.16 -13.39
C SER A 109 -0.57 -0.94 -14.59
N SER A 110 -0.23 -0.02 -15.50
CA SER A 110 -1.11 0.36 -16.61
C SER A 110 -0.34 0.45 -17.91
N ALA A 111 -0.41 -0.62 -18.71
CA ALA A 111 0.07 -0.59 -20.10
C ALA A 111 -0.68 0.45 -20.94
N ASP A 112 -1.92 0.76 -20.56
CA ASP A 112 -2.83 1.65 -21.29
C ASP A 112 -2.57 3.14 -21.01
N PHE A 113 -1.91 3.48 -19.89
CA PHE A 113 -1.72 4.87 -19.46
C PHE A 113 -0.24 5.26 -19.43
N GLN A 114 0.21 5.95 -20.48
CA GLN A 114 1.59 6.45 -20.57
C GLN A 114 1.78 7.74 -19.77
N MET A 115 2.03 7.61 -18.47
CA MET A 115 2.37 8.75 -17.63
C MET A 115 3.82 9.19 -17.84
N ASN A 116 4.01 10.27 -18.58
CA ASN A 116 5.31 10.88 -18.83
C ASN A 116 5.49 12.20 -18.06
N ALA A 117 6.74 12.64 -17.94
CA ALA A 117 7.08 13.85 -17.17
C ALA A 117 6.46 15.13 -17.76
N SER A 118 6.19 15.18 -19.06
CA SER A 118 5.51 16.32 -19.69
C SER A 118 4.06 16.44 -19.24
N PHE A 119 3.34 15.32 -19.16
CA PHE A 119 1.97 15.25 -18.63
C PHE A 119 1.94 15.67 -17.17
N ILE A 120 2.81 15.10 -16.34
CA ILE A 120 2.93 15.44 -14.91
C ILE A 120 3.21 16.93 -14.75
N ARG A 121 4.15 17.49 -15.51
CA ARG A 121 4.46 18.91 -15.50
C ARG A 121 3.23 19.76 -15.80
N ALA A 122 2.43 19.41 -16.81
CA ALA A 122 1.21 20.11 -17.13
C ALA A 122 0.21 20.08 -15.95
N CYS A 123 -0.02 18.90 -15.36
CA CYS A 123 -0.89 18.75 -14.18
C CYS A 123 -0.42 19.57 -12.98
N LEU A 124 0.90 19.59 -12.72
CA LEU A 124 1.49 20.34 -11.60
C LEU A 124 1.43 21.85 -11.81
N ILE A 125 1.58 22.34 -13.04
CA ILE A 125 1.44 23.76 -13.38
C ILE A 125 0.03 24.26 -13.03
N PHE A 126 -1.03 23.48 -13.33
CA PHE A 126 -2.40 23.83 -12.95
C PHE A 126 -2.62 23.88 -11.43
N ARG A 127 -1.73 23.28 -10.65
CA ARG A 127 -1.73 23.32 -9.18
C ARG A 127 -0.77 24.36 -8.60
N GLY A 128 -0.20 25.22 -9.45
CA GLY A 128 0.73 26.29 -9.04
C GLY A 128 2.17 25.82 -8.79
N VAL A 129 2.50 24.57 -9.11
CA VAL A 129 3.84 24.01 -8.93
C VAL A 129 4.60 24.07 -10.24
N ARG A 130 5.70 24.82 -10.27
CA ARG A 130 6.55 24.98 -11.46
C ARG A 130 7.79 24.11 -11.34
N LEU A 131 7.82 23.03 -12.10
CA LEU A 131 8.97 22.15 -12.25
C LEU A 131 9.32 21.98 -13.73
N SER A 132 10.59 21.77 -14.03
CA SER A 132 11.03 21.37 -15.36
C SER A 132 10.80 19.87 -15.57
N VAL A 133 10.76 19.44 -16.84
CA VAL A 133 10.70 18.01 -17.17
C VAL A 133 11.96 17.28 -16.65
N ALA A 134 13.11 17.96 -16.66
CA ALA A 134 14.36 17.43 -16.12
C ALA A 134 14.28 17.17 -14.61
N ASP A 135 13.68 18.09 -13.84
CA ASP A 135 13.51 17.91 -12.39
C ASP A 135 12.62 16.71 -12.06
N ILE A 136 11.57 16.50 -12.85
CA ILE A 136 10.65 15.36 -12.67
C ILE A 136 11.37 14.06 -12.98
N ASN A 137 12.09 13.99 -14.10
CA ASN A 137 12.85 12.80 -14.48
C ASN A 137 13.99 12.50 -13.48
N ASP A 138 14.72 13.52 -12.99
CA ASP A 138 15.76 13.33 -11.97
C ASP A 138 15.17 12.78 -10.67
N SER A 139 14.03 13.31 -10.23
CA SER A 139 13.35 12.81 -9.04
C SER A 139 12.84 11.38 -9.22
N GLU A 140 12.25 11.06 -10.37
CA GLU A 140 11.82 9.69 -10.68
C GLU A 140 13.00 8.71 -10.64
N PHE A 141 14.09 9.05 -11.33
CA PHE A 141 15.30 8.24 -11.36
C PHE A 141 15.91 8.09 -9.96
N ARG A 142 15.92 9.15 -9.15
CA ARG A 142 16.40 9.12 -7.77
C ARG A 142 15.58 8.17 -6.90
N VAL A 143 14.25 8.20 -7.01
CA VAL A 143 13.40 7.26 -6.27
C VAL A 143 13.68 5.83 -6.74
N TYR A 144 13.72 5.60 -8.05
CA TYR A 144 13.92 4.25 -8.59
C TYR A 144 15.29 3.66 -8.21
N SER A 145 16.36 4.46 -8.32
CA SER A 145 17.71 4.05 -7.89
C SER A 145 17.84 3.85 -6.38
N THR A 146 17.18 4.69 -5.56
CA THR A 146 17.14 4.52 -4.09
C THR A 146 16.47 3.20 -3.70
N LEU A 147 15.47 2.76 -4.47
CA LEU A 147 14.80 1.47 -4.30
C LEU A 147 15.58 0.31 -4.96
N GLY A 148 16.85 0.50 -5.33
CA GLY A 148 17.69 -0.54 -5.93
C GLY A 148 17.20 -1.01 -7.30
N PHE A 149 16.48 -0.15 -8.04
CA PHE A 149 15.82 -0.47 -9.30
C PHE A 149 14.76 -1.59 -9.19
N ARG A 150 14.20 -1.79 -7.99
CA ARG A 150 13.19 -2.81 -7.70
C ARG A 150 11.82 -2.20 -7.37
N VAL A 151 10.92 -2.27 -8.34
CA VAL A 151 9.49 -1.91 -8.19
C VAL A 151 8.68 -3.19 -8.41
N PRO A 152 7.76 -3.56 -7.49
CA PRO A 152 6.93 -4.73 -7.68
C PRO A 152 6.15 -4.65 -8.99
N LEU A 153 6.11 -5.75 -9.73
CA LEU A 153 5.40 -5.83 -11.00
C LEU A 153 3.88 -5.85 -10.78
N TRP A 154 3.45 -6.41 -9.66
CA TRP A 154 2.04 -6.59 -9.32
C TRP A 154 1.56 -5.53 -8.33
N THR A 155 0.42 -4.92 -8.62
CA THR A 155 -0.30 -4.17 -7.61
C THR A 155 -1.04 -5.10 -6.65
N SER A 156 -1.47 -4.55 -5.51
CA SER A 156 -2.34 -5.28 -4.58
C SER A 156 -3.65 -5.71 -5.24
N VAL A 157 -4.16 -4.94 -6.22
CA VAL A 157 -5.38 -5.29 -6.96
C VAL A 157 -5.13 -6.47 -7.88
N ASP A 158 -4.06 -6.43 -8.68
CA ASP A 158 -3.72 -7.54 -9.60
C ASP A 158 -3.52 -8.85 -8.83
N ALA A 159 -2.80 -8.77 -7.71
CA ALA A 159 -2.57 -9.93 -6.84
C ALA A 159 -3.88 -10.48 -6.27
N ALA A 160 -4.81 -9.62 -5.86
CA ALA A 160 -6.09 -10.03 -5.30
C ALA A 160 -7.02 -10.66 -6.34
N GLU A 161 -7.06 -10.11 -7.55
CA GLU A 161 -7.90 -10.64 -8.63
C GLU A 161 -7.44 -12.04 -9.03
N VAL A 162 -6.13 -12.27 -9.16
CA VAL A 162 -5.59 -13.60 -9.46
C VAL A 162 -5.83 -14.58 -8.31
N LEU A 163 -5.65 -14.14 -7.05
CA LEU A 163 -6.00 -14.96 -5.89
C LEU A 163 -7.50 -15.31 -5.84
N ALA A 164 -8.38 -14.39 -6.21
CA ALA A 164 -9.82 -14.63 -6.25
C ALA A 164 -10.17 -15.70 -7.31
N VAL A 165 -9.60 -15.59 -8.51
CA VAL A 165 -9.78 -16.59 -9.57
C VAL A 165 -9.27 -17.96 -9.11
N ASP A 166 -8.08 -18.05 -8.52
CA ASP A 166 -7.51 -19.31 -8.04
C ASP A 166 -8.23 -19.88 -6.80
N ALA A 167 -9.01 -19.05 -6.09
CA ALA A 167 -9.92 -19.47 -5.03
C ALA A 167 -11.31 -19.87 -5.54
N GLY A 168 -11.54 -19.84 -6.86
CA GLY A 168 -12.79 -20.24 -7.50
C GLY A 168 -13.88 -19.18 -7.51
N MET A 169 -13.54 -17.91 -7.26
CA MET A 169 -14.52 -16.81 -7.37
C MET A 169 -14.79 -16.48 -8.86
N PRO A 170 -16.04 -16.18 -9.22
CA PRO A 170 -16.41 -15.84 -10.58
C PRO A 170 -15.94 -14.42 -10.98
N GLN A 171 -15.79 -14.20 -12.28
CA GLN A 171 -15.19 -12.97 -12.83
C GLN A 171 -16.00 -11.70 -12.51
N ASP A 172 -17.33 -11.81 -12.40
CA ASP A 172 -18.23 -10.72 -12.04
C ASP A 172 -17.98 -10.17 -10.62
N MET A 173 -17.33 -10.93 -9.75
CA MET A 173 -16.95 -10.49 -8.40
C MET A 173 -15.60 -9.74 -8.36
N LEU A 174 -14.77 -9.81 -9.41
CA LEU A 174 -13.41 -9.23 -9.39
C LEU A 174 -13.42 -7.71 -9.22
N GLN A 175 -14.39 -7.02 -9.81
CA GLN A 175 -14.54 -5.58 -9.62
C GLN A 175 -14.77 -5.22 -8.14
N ALA A 176 -15.56 -6.01 -7.42
CA ALA A 176 -15.78 -5.80 -6.00
C ALA A 176 -14.52 -6.12 -5.18
N VAL A 177 -13.76 -7.15 -5.56
CA VAL A 177 -12.46 -7.46 -4.95
C VAL A 177 -11.51 -6.27 -5.10
N ALA A 178 -11.38 -5.71 -6.30
CA ALA A 178 -10.55 -4.54 -6.58
C ALA A 178 -10.94 -3.33 -5.71
N LEU A 179 -12.25 -3.07 -5.58
CA LEU A 179 -12.76 -1.98 -4.72
C LEU A 179 -12.42 -2.20 -3.24
N VAL A 180 -12.66 -3.41 -2.72
CA VAL A 180 -12.36 -3.74 -1.31
C VAL A 180 -10.87 -3.61 -1.04
N VAL A 181 -10.01 -4.07 -1.96
CA VAL A 181 -8.56 -3.94 -1.84
C VAL A 181 -8.12 -2.48 -1.82
N ASN A 182 -8.65 -1.64 -2.72
CA ASN A 182 -8.32 -0.22 -2.73
C ASN A 182 -8.71 0.47 -1.41
N VAL A 183 -9.88 0.14 -0.86
CA VAL A 183 -10.32 0.68 0.45
C VAL A 183 -9.42 0.17 1.58
N ALA A 184 -9.02 -1.11 1.53
CA ALA A 184 -8.14 -1.70 2.52
C ALA A 184 -6.74 -1.08 2.46
N GLU A 185 -6.18 -0.86 1.27
CA GLU A 185 -4.94 -0.12 1.08
C GLU A 185 -5.05 1.31 1.58
N TYR A 186 -6.16 2.01 1.31
CA TYR A 186 -6.38 3.35 1.84
C TYR A 186 -6.37 3.38 3.39
N CYS A 187 -6.93 2.35 4.02
CA CYS A 187 -7.01 2.20 5.49
C CYS A 187 -5.90 1.32 6.10
N ARG A 188 -4.78 1.11 5.39
CA ARG A 188 -3.81 0.06 5.74
C ARG A 188 -3.17 0.23 7.11
N ASP A 189 -2.85 1.46 7.52
CA ASP A 189 -2.29 1.76 8.84
C ASP A 189 -3.23 1.34 9.98
N ARG A 190 -4.53 1.60 9.82
CA ARG A 190 -5.56 1.19 10.78
C ARG A 190 -5.76 -0.34 10.77
N LEU A 191 -5.74 -0.96 9.60
CA LEU A 191 -5.88 -2.41 9.46
C LEU A 191 -4.70 -3.15 10.07
N ASP A 192 -3.48 -2.72 9.80
CA ASP A 192 -2.24 -3.25 10.38
C ASP A 192 -2.32 -3.27 11.91
N ASN A 193 -2.68 -2.13 12.52
CA ASN A 193 -2.85 -2.03 13.98
C ASN A 193 -3.92 -2.96 14.54
N ARG A 194 -5.06 -3.10 13.84
CA ARG A 194 -6.15 -3.99 14.27
C ARG A 194 -5.77 -5.46 14.17
N VAL A 195 -5.13 -5.87 13.08
CA VAL A 195 -4.65 -7.25 12.89
C VAL A 195 -3.59 -7.58 13.94
N ARG A 196 -2.64 -6.66 14.20
CA ARG A 196 -1.63 -6.83 15.25
C ARG A 196 -2.28 -6.99 16.64
N TRP A 197 -3.26 -6.14 16.96
CA TRP A 197 -3.99 -6.24 18.22
C TRP A 197 -4.76 -7.56 18.36
N ALA A 198 -5.48 -7.98 17.30
CA ALA A 198 -6.23 -9.23 17.30
C ALA A 198 -5.31 -10.46 17.39
N ALA A 199 -4.14 -10.43 16.75
CA ALA A 199 -3.13 -11.48 16.86
C ALA A 199 -2.59 -11.62 18.29
N ASN A 200 -2.44 -10.50 19.01
CA ASN A 200 -1.94 -10.49 20.39
C ASN A 200 -2.92 -11.04 21.42
N LEU A 201 -4.21 -11.11 21.09
CA LEU A 201 -5.22 -11.76 21.93
C LEU A 201 -5.22 -13.29 21.80
N SER A 202 -4.49 -13.84 20.83
CA SER A 202 -4.43 -15.27 20.57
C SER A 202 -3.12 -15.86 21.12
N PRO A 203 -3.14 -16.64 22.22
CA PRO A 203 -1.92 -17.15 22.87
C PRO A 203 -1.09 -18.12 22.01
N ALA A 204 -1.63 -18.60 20.88
CA ALA A 204 -0.98 -19.60 20.02
C ALA A 204 -0.03 -19.01 18.96
N CYS A 205 0.16 -17.68 18.86
CA CYS A 205 0.81 -17.07 17.70
C CYS A 205 1.84 -15.97 18.04
N SER A 206 2.80 -16.28 18.92
CA SER A 206 3.89 -15.37 19.31
C SER A 206 4.77 -14.88 18.14
N LYS A 207 4.80 -15.60 17.00
CA LYS A 207 5.58 -15.23 15.80
C LYS A 207 4.99 -14.02 15.03
N PHE A 208 3.72 -13.69 15.19
CA PHE A 208 3.07 -12.60 14.46
C PHE A 208 3.15 -11.24 15.17
N ASN A 209 3.66 -11.21 16.39
CA ASN A 209 3.61 -10.04 17.29
C ASN A 209 4.50 -8.86 16.83
N ARG A 210 5.44 -9.10 15.89
CA ARG A 210 6.40 -8.09 15.40
C ARG A 210 6.26 -7.72 13.93
N ALA A 211 5.58 -8.54 13.12
CA ALA A 211 5.50 -8.32 11.68
C ALA A 211 4.39 -7.30 11.33
N THR A 212 4.68 -6.40 10.40
CA THR A 212 3.67 -5.57 9.72
C THR A 212 2.78 -6.46 8.86
N LEU A 213 1.53 -6.03 8.62
CA LEU A 213 0.59 -6.69 7.74
C LEU A 213 1.13 -6.66 6.31
N ARG A 214 1.64 -7.81 5.87
CA ARG A 214 2.17 -8.02 4.52
C ARG A 214 1.07 -7.86 3.48
N THR A 215 1.46 -7.36 2.30
CA THR A 215 0.52 -7.10 1.20
C THR A 215 -0.18 -8.38 0.79
N LEU A 216 0.57 -9.49 0.62
CA LEU A 216 0.01 -10.77 0.20
C LEU A 216 -1.12 -11.25 1.13
N HIS A 217 -0.95 -11.08 2.44
CA HIS A 217 -1.96 -11.46 3.43
C HIS A 217 -3.13 -10.48 3.47
N LEU A 218 -2.87 -9.17 3.29
CA LEU A 218 -3.91 -8.16 3.17
C LEU A 218 -4.83 -8.48 1.98
N VAL A 219 -4.27 -8.75 0.81
CA VAL A 219 -5.06 -9.03 -0.40
C VAL A 219 -5.85 -10.32 -0.28
N ALA A 220 -5.25 -11.39 0.27
CA ALA A 220 -5.97 -12.62 0.55
C ALA A 220 -7.13 -12.40 1.54
N GLY A 221 -6.91 -11.63 2.60
CA GLY A 221 -7.96 -11.23 3.53
C GLY A 221 -9.08 -10.42 2.87
N CYS A 222 -8.75 -9.54 1.91
CA CYS A 222 -9.72 -8.77 1.12
C CYS A 222 -10.57 -9.67 0.22
N VAL A 223 -9.97 -10.67 -0.43
CA VAL A 223 -10.70 -11.66 -1.25
C VAL A 223 -11.70 -12.42 -0.37
N ALA A 224 -11.25 -12.95 0.77
CA ALA A 224 -12.13 -13.64 1.72
C ALA A 224 -13.24 -12.73 2.29
N ALA A 225 -12.92 -11.47 2.60
CA ALA A 225 -13.90 -10.47 3.03
C ALA A 225 -14.94 -10.20 1.94
N THR A 226 -14.52 -10.03 0.68
CA THR A 226 -15.40 -9.75 -0.45
C THR A 226 -16.37 -10.91 -0.69
N ALA A 227 -15.87 -12.15 -0.67
CA ALA A 227 -16.71 -13.33 -0.82
C ALA A 227 -17.80 -13.42 0.26
N ARG A 228 -17.46 -13.07 1.50
CA ARG A 228 -18.43 -13.02 2.60
C ARG A 228 -19.43 -11.87 2.46
N TYR A 229 -18.95 -10.66 2.15
CA TYR A 229 -19.80 -9.47 2.01
C TYR A 229 -20.85 -9.65 0.91
N LEU A 230 -20.45 -10.26 -0.22
CA LEU A 230 -21.34 -10.52 -1.35
C LEU A 230 -22.08 -11.86 -1.27
N SER A 231 -21.97 -12.60 -0.16
CA SER A 231 -22.65 -13.90 0.02
C SER A 231 -22.36 -14.91 -1.10
N PHE A 232 -21.07 -15.06 -1.44
CA PHE A 232 -20.58 -16.00 -2.45
C PHE A 232 -21.16 -17.41 -2.23
N LYS A 233 -21.64 -18.04 -3.32
CA LYS A 233 -22.33 -19.33 -3.28
C LYS A 233 -21.43 -20.55 -3.44
N GLY A 234 -20.15 -20.36 -3.77
CA GLY A 234 -19.17 -21.43 -3.88
C GLY A 234 -18.55 -21.83 -2.53
N PRO A 235 -17.51 -22.67 -2.55
CA PRO A 235 -16.74 -23.01 -1.36
C PRO A 235 -16.15 -21.77 -0.68
N ASP A 236 -15.98 -21.81 0.65
CA ASP A 236 -15.24 -20.76 1.38
C ASP A 236 -13.85 -20.60 0.74
N PRO A 237 -13.47 -19.40 0.25
CA PRO A 237 -12.17 -19.20 -0.37
C PRO A 237 -11.02 -19.19 0.66
N ALA A 238 -11.29 -18.98 1.96
CA ALA A 238 -10.26 -18.78 2.97
C ALA A 238 -9.26 -19.96 3.10
N PRO A 239 -9.67 -21.24 3.10
CA PRO A 239 -8.74 -22.38 3.12
C PRO A 239 -7.78 -22.37 1.93
N ARG A 240 -8.31 -22.13 0.72
CA ARG A 240 -7.49 -22.09 -0.49
C ARG A 240 -6.50 -20.93 -0.48
N LEU A 241 -6.94 -19.75 -0.04
CA LEU A 241 -6.09 -18.57 0.11
C LEU A 241 -4.97 -18.78 1.15
N ALA A 242 -5.27 -19.47 2.25
CA ALA A 242 -4.29 -19.83 3.27
C ALA A 242 -3.20 -20.76 2.71
N GLU A 243 -3.58 -21.77 1.91
CA GLU A 243 -2.64 -22.65 1.21
C GLU A 243 -1.74 -21.88 0.23
N LEU A 244 -2.35 -21.03 -0.60
CA LEU A 244 -1.65 -20.26 -1.63
C LEU A 244 -0.64 -19.29 -0.99
N THR A 245 -1.05 -18.57 0.04
CA THR A 245 -0.22 -17.54 0.71
C THR A 245 0.72 -18.10 1.78
N ARG A 246 0.69 -19.42 2.04
CA ARG A 246 1.45 -20.08 3.12
C ARG A 246 1.17 -19.45 4.50
N ALA A 247 -0.03 -18.94 4.71
CA ALA A 247 -0.46 -18.32 5.94
C ALA A 247 -1.42 -19.25 6.71
N PRO A 248 -1.47 -19.17 8.06
CA PRO A 248 -2.48 -19.89 8.82
C PRO A 248 -3.90 -19.44 8.42
N LEU A 249 -4.83 -20.40 8.30
CA LEU A 249 -6.23 -20.10 7.98
C LEU A 249 -6.87 -19.11 8.96
N CYS A 250 -6.59 -19.26 10.25
CA CYS A 250 -7.09 -18.34 11.28
C CYS A 250 -6.58 -16.89 11.07
N TYR A 251 -5.37 -16.73 10.54
CA TYR A 251 -4.80 -15.43 10.24
C TYR A 251 -5.50 -14.77 9.05
N ILE A 252 -5.73 -15.51 7.95
CA ILE A 252 -6.50 -15.00 6.79
C ILE A 252 -7.92 -14.60 7.21
N ARG A 253 -8.58 -15.40 8.05
CA ARG A 253 -9.90 -15.07 8.61
C ARG A 253 -9.86 -13.82 9.48
N CYS A 254 -8.85 -13.67 10.34
CA CYS A 254 -8.65 -12.47 11.16
C CYS A 254 -8.49 -11.20 10.30
N VAL A 255 -7.69 -11.26 9.23
CA VAL A 255 -7.55 -10.12 8.30
C VAL A 255 -8.88 -9.82 7.63
N SER A 256 -9.60 -10.84 7.16
CA SER A 256 -10.94 -10.71 6.56
C SER A 256 -11.93 -10.03 7.51
N ASP A 257 -11.99 -10.45 8.77
CA ASP A 257 -12.87 -9.84 9.79
C ASP A 257 -12.51 -8.37 10.06
N CYS A 258 -11.21 -8.05 10.09
CA CYS A 258 -10.73 -6.67 10.26
C CYS A 258 -11.12 -5.79 9.06
N VAL A 259 -11.05 -6.32 7.84
CA VAL A 259 -11.47 -5.63 6.60
C VAL A 259 -12.98 -5.39 6.62
N LEU A 260 -13.78 -6.43 6.84
CA LEU A 260 -15.25 -6.32 6.92
C LEU A 260 -15.69 -5.31 7.99
N SER A 261 -15.10 -5.37 9.18
CA SER A 261 -15.41 -4.43 10.25
C SER A 261 -15.10 -2.98 9.86
N ASN A 262 -14.05 -2.73 9.07
CA ASN A 262 -13.76 -1.38 8.58
C ASN A 262 -14.74 -0.92 7.49
N LEU A 263 -15.13 -1.81 6.58
CA LEU A 263 -16.13 -1.51 5.54
C LEU A 263 -17.48 -1.14 6.17
N LEU A 264 -17.98 -1.96 7.09
CA LEU A 264 -19.27 -1.78 7.76
C LEU A 264 -19.30 -0.53 8.66
N MET A 265 -18.19 -0.20 9.33
CA MET A 265 -18.10 1.04 10.12
C MET A 265 -18.17 2.31 9.25
N SER A 266 -17.70 2.26 8.00
CA SER A 266 -17.78 3.40 7.07
C SER A 266 -19.23 3.73 6.67
N GLU A 267 -20.07 2.70 6.50
CA GLU A 267 -21.50 2.84 6.19
C GLU A 267 -22.30 3.44 7.37
N ALA A 268 -21.94 3.08 8.61
CA ALA A 268 -22.59 3.61 9.81
C ALA A 268 -22.31 5.11 10.04
N MET A 269 -21.12 5.60 9.68
CA MET A 269 -20.77 7.03 9.84
C MET A 269 -21.37 7.92 8.74
N THR A 270 -21.55 7.40 7.53
CA THR A 270 -22.18 8.13 6.42
C THR A 270 -23.71 8.26 6.59
N SER A 271 -24.35 7.26 7.21
CA SER A 271 -25.79 7.28 7.51
C SER A 271 -26.18 8.20 8.69
N THR A 272 -25.29 8.39 9.67
CA THR A 272 -25.51 9.32 10.79
C THR A 272 -25.26 10.78 10.41
N SER A 273 -24.30 11.06 9.52
CA SER A 273 -24.05 12.43 9.02
C SER A 273 -25.24 13.00 8.22
N ARG A 274 -25.89 12.17 7.39
CA ARG A 274 -27.09 12.58 6.62
C ARG A 274 -28.33 12.89 7.49
N LYS A 275 -28.40 12.38 8.71
CA LYS A 275 -29.50 12.70 9.64
C LYS A 275 -29.31 14.05 10.34
N ARG A 276 -28.08 14.56 10.47
CA ARG A 276 -27.79 15.85 11.14
C ARG A 276 -27.90 17.08 10.23
N THR A 277 -28.11 16.90 8.93
CA THR A 277 -28.30 18.02 7.98
C THR A 277 -29.79 18.25 7.62
N ARG A 278 -30.71 17.63 8.37
CA ARG A 278 -32.17 17.75 8.18
C ARG A 278 -32.89 18.24 9.44
N GLU A 279 -32.18 18.94 10.31
CA GLU A 279 -32.76 19.69 11.44
C GLU A 279 -32.40 21.15 11.31
#